data_AF-A0AA44U9V6-F1
#
_entry.id   AF-A0AA44U9V6-F1
#
_cell.length_a   1.000
_cell.length_b   1.000
_cell.length_c   1.000
_cell.angle_alpha   90.00
_cell.angle_beta   90.00
_cell.angle_gamma   90.00
#
_symmetry.space_group_name_H-M   'P 1'
#
loop_
_entity.id
_entity.type
_entity.pdbx_description
1 polymer ?
#
loop_
_entity_poly.entity_id
_entity_poly.type
_entity_poly.pdbx_seq_one_letter_code
_entity_poly.pdbx_strand_id
1 'polypeptide(L)'
;MQTDCDVLIAGNGLAALTLALSLPESFRIVILCKNRLDDTASRHAQGGIAAAWSGEDDIGKHVADTLEAGAGLCDEAAVRTILSQGKPAIEWLLAQGVAFDRNHNDLHLTREGGHTCRRIAHVADYTGEAVMQSLIIQIRRRPNIRVYERQMALDVQTESGAACGLTVLDCRTQETYRIRARHTVLAGGGLGQIYAATTTPPECTGDAIAMAIRAGCAIENLEFIQFHPTGLARPSENGRTFLISEAVRGEGGILTNQSGERFMPHYDRRAELAPRDIVARAIAAETAKQTQDFVSLDISRQPAAFVRRHFPSIHRHCLSQCGLDITRQAIPVRPVQHYTCGGIQTDPSGRTSLPQLYALGETACTGLHGANRLASNSLLECVVTARLAAQGIADGQAFQIEPFQRPSESPSAETDIFSNDLQNTFSRPVLQ
;
A
#
# COMPACT_ATOMS: atom_id res chain seq x y z
N MET A 1 11.26 35.89 -2.75
CA MET A 1 11.96 34.60 -2.98
C MET A 1 11.28 33.91 -4.15
N GLN A 2 12.00 33.64 -5.23
CA GLN A 2 11.45 32.98 -6.40
C GLN A 2 11.39 31.47 -6.10
N THR A 3 10.22 30.96 -5.70
CA THR A 3 9.98 29.52 -5.55
C THR A 3 9.73 28.91 -6.93
N ASP A 4 10.38 27.78 -7.22
CA ASP A 4 10.29 27.12 -8.54
C ASP A 4 8.88 26.53 -8.75
N CYS A 5 8.25 26.07 -7.67
CA CYS A 5 6.88 25.62 -7.60
C CYS A 5 6.25 25.90 -6.22
N ASP A 6 4.95 25.70 -6.10
CA ASP A 6 4.24 25.82 -4.83
C ASP A 6 4.27 24.48 -4.07
N VAL A 7 4.06 23.36 -4.78
CA VAL A 7 4.10 22.00 -4.23
C VAL A 7 5.00 21.10 -5.06
N LEU A 8 5.95 20.43 -4.39
CA LEU A 8 6.86 19.46 -4.99
C LEU A 8 6.61 18.07 -4.40
N ILE A 9 6.26 17.11 -5.25
CA ILE A 9 5.86 15.75 -4.87
C ILE A 9 6.91 14.77 -5.39
N ALA A 10 7.56 14.03 -4.50
CA ALA A 10 8.44 12.91 -4.83
C ALA A 10 7.66 11.60 -4.79
N GLY A 11 7.33 11.06 -5.96
CA GLY A 11 6.54 9.85 -6.13
C GLY A 11 5.32 10.08 -7.04
N ASN A 12 4.85 8.99 -7.64
CA ASN A 12 3.83 9.02 -8.70
C ASN A 12 2.69 8.00 -8.50
N GLY A 13 2.61 7.39 -7.30
CA GLY A 13 1.53 6.49 -6.92
C GLY A 13 0.19 7.19 -6.65
N LEU A 14 -0.80 6.42 -6.20
CA LEU A 14 -2.17 6.88 -5.96
C LEU A 14 -2.23 8.13 -5.05
N ALA A 15 -1.46 8.15 -3.96
CA ALA A 15 -1.45 9.28 -3.04
C ALA A 15 -0.92 10.58 -3.70
N ALA A 16 0.15 10.47 -4.48
CA ALA A 16 0.75 11.60 -5.21
C ALA A 16 -0.21 12.19 -6.24
N LEU A 17 -0.82 11.34 -7.08
CA LEU A 17 -1.75 11.81 -8.11
C LEU A 17 -3.03 12.36 -7.48
N THR A 18 -3.50 11.76 -6.39
CA THR A 18 -4.67 12.28 -5.65
C THR A 18 -4.39 13.67 -5.08
N LEU A 19 -3.23 13.87 -4.45
CA LEU A 19 -2.84 15.17 -3.92
C LEU A 19 -2.81 16.22 -5.04
N ALA A 20 -2.08 15.93 -6.12
CA ALA A 20 -1.94 16.85 -7.24
C ALA A 20 -3.29 17.20 -7.89
N LEU A 21 -4.22 16.24 -7.96
CA LEU A 21 -5.57 16.46 -8.47
C LEU A 21 -6.53 17.13 -7.47
N SER A 22 -6.20 17.13 -6.18
CA SER A 22 -7.04 17.75 -5.14
C SER A 22 -6.60 19.18 -4.81
N LEU A 23 -5.40 19.58 -5.18
CA LEU A 23 -4.89 20.94 -5.01
C LEU A 23 -5.54 21.93 -6.00
N PRO A 24 -5.65 23.22 -5.62
CA PRO A 24 -6.19 24.27 -6.49
C PRO A 24 -5.40 24.42 -7.81
N GLU A 25 -6.09 24.75 -8.90
CA GLU A 25 -5.45 24.98 -10.21
C GLU A 25 -4.53 26.21 -10.24
N SER A 26 -4.65 27.10 -9.25
CA SER A 26 -3.75 28.25 -9.07
C SER A 26 -2.35 27.87 -8.60
N PHE A 27 -2.15 26.63 -8.10
CA PHE A 27 -0.86 26.17 -7.60
C PHE A 27 -0.01 25.61 -8.74
N ARG A 28 1.28 25.96 -8.76
CA ARG A 28 2.27 25.30 -9.61
C ARG A 28 2.74 24.03 -8.92
N ILE A 29 2.41 22.88 -9.50
CA ILE A 29 2.66 21.57 -8.91
C ILE A 29 3.69 20.83 -9.74
N VAL A 30 4.68 20.24 -9.08
CA VAL A 30 5.70 19.39 -9.71
C VAL A 30 5.62 17.99 -9.12
N ILE A 31 5.56 16.97 -9.99
CA ILE A 31 5.64 15.55 -9.64
C ILE A 31 6.95 15.00 -10.20
N LEU A 32 7.77 14.40 -9.33
CA LEU A 32 8.97 13.67 -9.71
C LEU A 32 8.68 12.18 -9.73
N CYS A 33 8.92 11.53 -10.87
CA CYS A 33 8.86 10.08 -11.01
C CYS A 33 10.28 9.55 -11.13
N LYS A 34 10.68 8.63 -10.23
CA LYS A 34 11.96 7.93 -10.31
C LYS A 34 12.13 7.21 -11.65
N ASN A 35 11.03 6.68 -12.19
CA ASN A 35 10.97 6.08 -13.52
C ASN A 35 9.85 6.73 -14.37
N ARG A 36 8.96 5.95 -14.99
CA ARG A 36 7.81 6.48 -15.73
C ARG A 36 6.64 6.78 -14.81
N LEU A 37 5.73 7.64 -15.26
CA LEU A 37 4.53 8.03 -14.53
C LEU A 37 3.62 6.83 -14.21
N ASP A 38 3.57 5.83 -15.09
CA ASP A 38 2.74 4.63 -14.94
C ASP A 38 3.41 3.48 -14.15
N ASP A 39 4.71 3.57 -13.87
CA ASP A 39 5.45 2.56 -13.10
C ASP A 39 5.25 2.76 -11.59
N THR A 40 4.25 2.09 -11.01
CA THR A 40 3.87 2.25 -9.59
C THR A 40 3.35 0.97 -8.97
N ALA A 41 3.54 0.79 -7.66
CA ALA A 41 2.89 -0.27 -6.89
C ALA A 41 1.34 -0.15 -6.93
N SER A 42 0.82 1.09 -6.93
CA SER A 42 -0.62 1.36 -7.00
C SER A 42 -1.28 0.75 -8.23
N ARG A 43 -0.61 0.75 -9.39
CA ARG A 43 -1.12 0.14 -10.64
C ARG A 43 -1.31 -1.38 -10.52
N HIS A 44 -0.59 -2.04 -9.62
CA HIS A 44 -0.62 -3.50 -9.47
C HIS A 44 -1.59 -4.00 -8.39
N ALA A 45 -2.32 -3.10 -7.72
CA ALA A 45 -3.32 -3.51 -6.74
C ALA A 45 -4.49 -4.24 -7.43
N GLN A 46 -4.83 -5.44 -6.93
CA GLN A 46 -5.85 -6.30 -7.53
C GLN A 46 -7.21 -6.15 -6.84
N GLY A 47 -7.26 -6.36 -5.52
CA GLY A 47 -8.48 -6.46 -4.70
C GLY A 47 -9.43 -5.28 -4.86
N GLY A 48 -9.29 -4.25 -4.04
CA GLY A 48 -10.07 -3.04 -4.22
C GLY A 48 -9.80 -1.96 -3.16
N ILE A 49 -10.80 -1.11 -2.97
CA ILE A 49 -10.76 -0.01 -2.00
C ILE A 49 -11.90 -0.21 -1.02
N ALA A 50 -11.55 -0.38 0.26
CA ALA A 50 -12.54 -0.57 1.32
C ALA A 50 -13.19 0.77 1.69
N ALA A 51 -14.51 0.83 1.73
CA ALA A 51 -15.27 1.96 2.25
C ALA A 51 -16.65 1.50 2.73
N ALA A 52 -17.05 1.90 3.94
CA ALA A 52 -18.43 1.74 4.37
C ALA A 52 -19.36 2.54 3.42
N TRP A 53 -20.18 1.85 2.64
CA TRP A 53 -20.91 2.43 1.51
C TRP A 53 -22.42 2.52 1.72
N SER A 54 -23.08 1.39 1.97
CA SER A 54 -24.54 1.30 2.16
C SER A 54 -24.98 -0.03 2.80
N GLY A 55 -26.26 -0.08 3.20
CA GLY A 55 -26.93 -1.30 3.64
C GLY A 55 -26.68 -1.65 5.10
N GLU A 56 -26.22 -2.88 5.34
CA GLU A 56 -25.93 -3.42 6.67
C GLU A 56 -24.55 -3.01 7.22
N ASP A 57 -23.76 -2.25 6.47
CA ASP A 57 -22.42 -1.82 6.87
C ASP A 57 -22.39 -0.37 7.38
N ASP A 58 -21.45 -0.06 8.26
CA ASP A 58 -21.24 1.26 8.84
C ASP A 58 -19.77 1.51 9.20
N ILE A 59 -19.44 2.77 9.48
CA ILE A 59 -18.08 3.19 9.84
C ILE A 59 -17.61 2.51 11.13
N GLY A 60 -18.50 2.29 12.11
CA GLY A 60 -18.18 1.64 13.36
C GLY A 60 -17.71 0.19 13.16
N LYS A 61 -18.36 -0.56 12.26
CA LYS A 61 -17.93 -1.90 11.86
C LYS A 61 -16.58 -1.87 11.13
N HIS A 62 -16.37 -0.90 10.23
CA HIS A 62 -15.06 -0.76 9.55
C HIS A 62 -13.94 -0.46 10.54
N VAL A 63 -14.21 0.42 11.52
CA VAL A 63 -13.27 0.76 12.60
C VAL A 63 -12.96 -0.49 13.41
N ALA A 64 -13.97 -1.25 13.84
CA ALA A 64 -13.78 -2.47 14.61
C ALA A 64 -12.92 -3.52 13.84
N ASP A 65 -13.23 -3.77 12.57
CA ASP A 65 -12.45 -4.66 11.71
C ASP A 65 -10.98 -4.19 11.60
N THR A 66 -10.76 -2.88 11.50
CA THR A 66 -9.43 -2.27 11.34
C THR A 66 -8.60 -2.35 12.64
N LEU A 67 -9.21 -2.03 13.78
CA LEU A 67 -8.54 -2.11 15.09
C LEU A 67 -8.16 -3.55 15.46
N GLU A 68 -9.06 -4.51 15.19
CA GLU A 68 -8.80 -5.93 15.37
C GLU A 68 -7.65 -6.39 14.47
N ALA A 69 -7.67 -6.02 13.18
CA ALA A 69 -6.62 -6.38 12.25
C ALA A 69 -5.26 -5.78 12.62
N GLY A 70 -5.24 -4.55 13.14
CA GLY A 70 -4.02 -3.86 13.58
C GLY A 70 -3.43 -4.33 14.91
N ALA A 71 -4.00 -5.38 15.50
CA ALA A 71 -3.52 -6.06 16.70
C ALA A 71 -3.27 -5.13 17.91
N GLY A 72 -4.17 -4.16 18.11
CA GLY A 72 -4.13 -3.24 19.25
C GLY A 72 -3.12 -2.11 19.15
N LEU A 73 -2.41 -1.97 18.03
CA LEU A 73 -1.41 -0.91 17.80
C LEU A 73 -1.88 0.19 16.82
N CYS A 74 -3.15 0.19 16.44
CA CYS A 74 -3.74 1.30 15.70
C CYS A 74 -3.89 2.54 16.60
N ASP A 75 -3.73 3.73 16.01
CA ASP A 75 -4.27 4.96 16.57
C ASP A 75 -5.76 5.05 16.21
N GLU A 76 -6.64 4.83 17.18
CA GLU A 76 -8.09 4.84 16.96
C GLU A 76 -8.62 6.19 16.43
N ALA A 77 -8.03 7.31 16.84
CA ALA A 77 -8.45 8.63 16.36
C ALA A 77 -8.08 8.80 14.87
N ALA A 78 -6.90 8.35 14.48
CA ALA A 78 -6.48 8.33 13.08
C ALA A 78 -7.36 7.38 12.24
N VAL A 79 -7.64 6.16 12.75
CA VAL A 79 -8.53 5.18 12.10
C VAL A 79 -9.90 5.79 11.86
N ARG A 80 -10.54 6.38 12.88
CA ARG A 80 -11.86 7.01 12.73
C ARG A 80 -11.85 8.16 11.74
N THR A 81 -10.82 9.01 11.80
CA THR A 81 -10.66 10.14 10.89
C THR A 81 -10.59 9.66 9.44
N ILE A 82 -9.71 8.69 9.14
CA ILE A 82 -9.49 8.21 7.78
C ILE A 82 -10.71 7.45 7.25
N LEU A 83 -11.25 6.51 8.04
CA LEU A 83 -12.37 5.67 7.60
C LEU A 83 -13.67 6.46 7.42
N SER A 84 -13.87 7.55 8.17
CA SER A 84 -15.02 8.45 7.97
C SER A 84 -15.06 9.10 6.59
N GLN A 85 -13.89 9.23 5.93
CA GLN A 85 -13.75 9.78 4.58
C GLN A 85 -13.82 8.70 3.48
N GLY A 86 -14.13 7.45 3.85
CA GLY A 86 -14.25 6.31 2.96
C GLY A 86 -15.16 6.55 1.76
N LYS A 87 -16.43 6.85 2.05
CA LYS A 87 -17.44 7.11 1.02
C LYS A 87 -17.09 8.34 0.16
N PRO A 88 -16.75 9.52 0.73
CA PRO A 88 -16.27 10.66 -0.06
C PRO A 88 -15.08 10.35 -0.97
N ALA A 89 -14.16 9.46 -0.55
CA ALA A 89 -13.03 9.05 -1.38
C ALA A 89 -13.46 8.22 -2.60
N ILE A 90 -14.39 7.28 -2.43
CA ILE A 90 -14.96 6.50 -3.55
C ILE A 90 -15.73 7.41 -4.51
N GLU A 91 -16.56 8.32 -3.98
CA GLU A 91 -17.30 9.30 -4.79
C GLU A 91 -16.35 10.19 -5.60
N TRP A 92 -15.23 10.61 -5.00
CA TRP A 92 -14.21 11.37 -5.72
C TRP A 92 -13.57 10.56 -6.85
N LEU A 93 -13.23 9.29 -6.62
CA LEU A 93 -12.67 8.41 -7.66
C LEU A 93 -13.66 8.19 -8.82
N LEU A 94 -14.95 7.99 -8.51
CA LEU A 94 -16.01 7.95 -9.51
C LEU A 94 -16.03 9.24 -10.34
N ALA A 95 -15.92 10.42 -9.70
CA ALA A 95 -15.85 11.71 -10.36
C ALA A 95 -14.58 11.91 -11.21
N GLN A 96 -13.47 11.24 -10.86
CA GLN A 96 -12.26 11.22 -11.70
C GLN A 96 -12.39 10.27 -12.91
N GLY A 97 -13.48 9.51 -13.03
CA GLY A 97 -13.76 8.59 -14.12
C GLY A 97 -13.29 7.16 -13.87
N VAL A 98 -13.17 6.73 -12.60
CA VAL A 98 -12.96 5.31 -12.29
C VAL A 98 -14.28 4.57 -12.46
N ALA A 99 -14.28 3.53 -13.30
CA ALA A 99 -15.45 2.72 -13.59
C ALA A 99 -15.49 1.46 -12.70
N PHE A 100 -15.83 1.62 -11.42
CA PHE A 100 -16.05 0.49 -10.51
C PHE A 100 -17.16 -0.43 -11.01
N ASP A 101 -17.01 -1.73 -10.75
CA ASP A 101 -18.01 -2.74 -11.08
C ASP A 101 -19.32 -2.46 -10.35
N ARG A 102 -20.45 -2.72 -11.02
CA ARG A 102 -21.78 -2.42 -10.52
C ARG A 102 -22.64 -3.66 -10.39
N ASN A 103 -23.49 -3.67 -9.37
CA ASN A 103 -24.62 -4.57 -9.26
C ASN A 103 -25.91 -3.76 -9.37
N HIS A 104 -26.63 -3.92 -10.47
CA HIS A 104 -27.71 -3.02 -10.87
C HIS A 104 -27.24 -1.55 -10.88
N ASN A 105 -27.81 -0.70 -10.03
CA ASN A 105 -27.50 0.72 -9.94
C ASN A 105 -26.48 1.05 -8.84
N ASP A 106 -26.08 0.09 -8.01
CA ASP A 106 -25.14 0.29 -6.91
C ASP A 106 -23.77 -0.36 -7.21
N LEU A 107 -22.77 -0.08 -6.39
CA LEU A 107 -21.45 -0.71 -6.48
C LEU A 107 -21.55 -2.21 -6.20
N HIS A 108 -20.84 -3.01 -6.99
CA HIS A 108 -20.59 -4.40 -6.65
C HIS A 108 -19.47 -4.46 -5.59
N LEU A 109 -19.77 -4.98 -4.41
CA LEU A 109 -18.85 -5.00 -3.26
C LEU A 109 -18.39 -6.43 -2.94
N THR A 110 -17.08 -6.61 -2.79
CA THR A 110 -16.45 -7.87 -2.35
C THR A 110 -16.04 -7.80 -0.88
N ARG A 111 -15.52 -8.91 -0.36
CA ARG A 111 -15.00 -9.05 1.00
C ARG A 111 -13.66 -9.78 0.97
N GLU A 112 -12.71 -9.27 1.73
CA GLU A 112 -11.38 -9.86 1.94
C GLU A 112 -11.22 -10.26 3.42
N GLY A 113 -10.10 -10.87 3.80
CA GLY A 113 -9.81 -11.33 5.15
C GLY A 113 -9.84 -10.19 6.17
N GLY A 114 -10.32 -10.51 7.37
CA GLY A 114 -10.51 -9.55 8.47
C GLY A 114 -11.77 -8.69 8.37
N HIS A 115 -12.38 -8.53 7.19
CA HIS A 115 -13.64 -7.77 7.06
C HIS A 115 -14.85 -8.57 7.51
N THR A 116 -15.75 -7.96 8.27
CA THR A 116 -17.04 -8.55 8.64
C THR A 116 -18.12 -8.31 7.58
N CYS A 117 -18.02 -7.22 6.79
CA CYS A 117 -18.98 -6.82 5.77
C CYS A 117 -18.39 -6.81 4.34
N ARG A 118 -19.25 -6.83 3.32
CA ARG A 118 -18.86 -6.57 1.91
C ARG A 118 -18.77 -5.07 1.70
N ARG A 119 -17.54 -4.53 1.63
CA ARG A 119 -17.27 -3.08 1.57
C ARG A 119 -16.19 -2.68 0.56
N ILE A 120 -15.74 -3.62 -0.27
CA ILE A 120 -14.59 -3.41 -1.15
C ILE A 120 -15.08 -3.13 -2.57
N ALA A 121 -15.00 -1.87 -2.98
CA ALA A 121 -15.25 -1.45 -4.35
C ALA A 121 -14.05 -1.84 -5.24
N HIS A 122 -14.33 -2.41 -6.41
CA HIS A 122 -13.30 -3.00 -7.27
C HIS A 122 -13.64 -2.88 -8.76
N VAL A 123 -12.65 -3.20 -9.60
CA VAL A 123 -12.79 -3.42 -11.04
C VAL A 123 -12.20 -4.79 -11.33
N ALA A 124 -13.06 -5.81 -11.41
CA ALA A 124 -12.69 -7.23 -11.43
C ALA A 124 -11.51 -7.54 -10.47
N ASP A 125 -10.33 -7.88 -11.01
CA ASP A 125 -9.09 -8.13 -10.26
C ASP A 125 -7.93 -7.18 -10.64
N TYR A 126 -8.25 -5.99 -11.16
CA TYR A 126 -7.26 -5.00 -11.62
C TYR A 126 -7.62 -3.56 -11.20
N THR A 127 -8.21 -3.41 -10.01
CA THR A 127 -8.68 -2.11 -9.49
C THR A 127 -7.60 -1.02 -9.52
N GLY A 128 -6.37 -1.35 -9.15
CA GLY A 128 -5.24 -0.42 -9.16
C GLY A 128 -4.90 0.12 -10.54
N GLU A 129 -4.95 -0.73 -11.57
CA GLU A 129 -4.71 -0.31 -12.96
C GLU A 129 -5.79 0.66 -13.44
N ALA A 130 -7.06 0.32 -13.21
CA ALA A 130 -8.19 1.17 -13.60
C ALA A 130 -8.14 2.54 -12.92
N VAL A 131 -7.88 2.57 -11.60
CA VAL A 131 -7.74 3.81 -10.83
C VAL A 131 -6.58 4.65 -11.36
N MET A 132 -5.38 4.08 -11.45
CA MET A 132 -4.20 4.82 -11.90
C MET A 132 -4.36 5.34 -13.33
N GLN A 133 -4.95 4.56 -14.23
CA GLN A 133 -5.21 4.99 -15.60
C GLN A 133 -6.13 6.22 -15.64
N SER A 134 -7.25 6.21 -14.90
CA SER A 134 -8.15 7.37 -14.84
C SER A 134 -7.45 8.60 -14.28
N LEU A 135 -6.69 8.47 -13.19
CA LEU A 135 -5.97 9.61 -12.61
C LEU A 135 -4.86 10.16 -13.52
N ILE A 136 -4.10 9.29 -14.18
CA ILE A 136 -3.06 9.71 -15.15
C ILE A 136 -3.67 10.51 -16.30
N ILE A 137 -4.85 10.12 -16.79
CA ILE A 137 -5.57 10.89 -17.82
C ILE A 137 -5.90 12.30 -17.30
N GLN A 138 -6.38 12.43 -16.05
CA GLN A 138 -6.69 13.74 -15.47
C GLN A 138 -5.42 14.58 -15.25
N ILE A 139 -4.33 13.98 -14.76
CA ILE A 139 -3.05 14.66 -14.56
C ILE A 139 -2.54 15.27 -15.86
N ARG A 140 -2.59 14.51 -16.96
CA ARG A 140 -2.16 14.99 -18.29
C ARG A 140 -3.00 16.13 -18.85
N ARG A 141 -4.21 16.34 -18.34
CA ARG A 141 -5.12 17.43 -18.76
C ARG A 141 -4.91 18.73 -17.98
N ARG A 142 -4.19 18.70 -16.85
CA ARG A 142 -4.01 19.88 -15.99
C ARG A 142 -2.72 20.64 -16.32
N PRO A 143 -2.80 21.87 -16.85
CA PRO A 143 -1.61 22.61 -17.29
C PRO A 143 -0.72 23.11 -16.14
N ASN A 144 -1.27 23.22 -14.93
CA ASN A 144 -0.54 23.66 -13.74
C ASN A 144 0.28 22.53 -13.07
N ILE A 145 0.14 21.28 -13.54
CA ILE A 145 0.88 20.11 -13.06
C ILE A 145 1.98 19.78 -14.07
N ARG A 146 3.23 19.76 -13.60
CA ARG A 146 4.39 19.32 -14.38
C ARG A 146 4.89 17.99 -13.85
N VAL A 147 4.98 16.99 -14.73
CA VAL A 147 5.53 15.67 -14.41
C VAL A 147 6.92 15.56 -14.99
N TYR A 148 7.91 15.23 -14.17
CA TYR A 148 9.25 14.91 -14.62
C TYR A 148 9.55 13.43 -14.38
N GLU A 149 9.58 12.66 -15.46
CA GLU A 149 9.95 11.25 -15.46
C GLU A 149 11.46 11.04 -15.52
N ARG A 150 11.93 9.97 -14.86
CA ARG A 150 13.36 9.66 -14.68
C ARG A 150 14.10 10.75 -13.90
N GLN A 151 13.44 11.26 -12.86
CA GLN A 151 14.00 12.20 -11.89
C GLN A 151 13.87 11.61 -10.48
N MET A 152 15.00 11.27 -9.88
CA MET A 152 15.04 10.66 -8.55
C MET A 152 15.30 11.72 -7.49
N ALA A 153 14.41 11.85 -6.51
CA ALA A 153 14.67 12.65 -5.33
C ALA A 153 15.74 11.97 -4.47
N LEU A 154 16.78 12.73 -4.09
CA LEU A 154 17.91 12.23 -3.31
C LEU A 154 17.83 12.63 -1.84
N ASP A 155 17.51 13.89 -1.56
CA ASP A 155 17.45 14.44 -0.19
C ASP A 155 16.48 15.62 -0.05
N VAL A 156 15.83 15.71 1.11
CA VAL A 156 15.04 16.88 1.49
C VAL A 156 15.98 18.06 1.77
N GLN A 157 15.68 19.22 1.18
CA GLN A 157 16.39 20.45 1.49
C GLN A 157 15.68 21.17 2.63
N THR A 158 16.46 21.67 3.59
CA THR A 158 15.94 22.40 4.75
C THR A 158 16.53 23.81 4.84
N GLU A 159 15.71 24.77 5.27
CA GLU A 159 16.11 26.15 5.54
C GLU A 159 15.31 26.64 6.75
N SER A 160 15.98 27.25 7.72
CA SER A 160 15.36 27.74 8.97
C SER A 160 14.50 26.69 9.70
N GLY A 161 14.90 25.42 9.67
CA GLY A 161 14.19 24.32 10.34
C GLY A 161 12.94 23.81 9.62
N ALA A 162 12.68 24.24 8.38
CA ALA A 162 11.57 23.77 7.55
C ALA A 162 12.06 23.17 6.23
N ALA A 163 11.30 22.24 5.65
CA ALA A 163 11.57 21.76 4.30
C ALA A 163 11.31 22.87 3.27
N CYS A 164 12.22 23.03 2.31
CA CYS A 164 12.15 24.07 1.29
C CYS A 164 12.37 23.57 -0.14
N GLY A 165 12.43 22.24 -0.33
CA GLY A 165 12.60 21.62 -1.64
C GLY A 165 13.25 20.24 -1.58
N LEU A 166 13.75 19.79 -2.73
CA LEU A 166 14.47 18.52 -2.88
C LEU A 166 15.76 18.72 -3.69
N THR A 167 16.78 17.93 -3.36
CA THR A 167 17.87 17.63 -4.30
C THR A 167 17.43 16.48 -5.19
N VAL A 168 17.62 16.62 -6.49
CA VAL A 168 17.09 15.72 -7.53
C VAL A 168 18.21 15.30 -8.47
N LEU A 169 18.25 14.01 -8.80
CA LEU A 169 19.09 13.41 -9.82
C LEU A 169 18.30 13.20 -11.11
N ASP A 170 18.76 13.78 -12.21
CA ASP A 170 18.29 13.37 -13.53
C ASP A 170 18.91 12.02 -13.89
N CYS A 171 18.11 10.96 -13.92
CA CYS A 171 18.62 9.61 -14.18
C CYS A 171 19.13 9.42 -15.61
N ARG A 172 18.86 10.36 -16.53
CA ARG A 172 19.33 10.32 -17.93
C ARG A 172 20.70 10.98 -18.06
N THR A 173 20.87 12.17 -17.47
CA THR A 173 22.13 12.93 -17.57
C THR A 173 23.11 12.63 -16.44
N GLN A 174 22.64 12.02 -15.35
CA GLN A 174 23.36 11.81 -14.10
C GLN A 174 23.75 13.12 -13.38
N GLU A 175 23.11 14.23 -13.75
CA GLU A 175 23.33 15.52 -13.11
C GLU A 175 22.40 15.71 -11.92
N THR A 176 22.92 16.35 -10.88
CA THR A 176 22.16 16.69 -9.68
C THR A 176 21.83 18.18 -9.66
N TYR A 177 20.59 18.51 -9.33
CA TYR A 177 20.12 19.89 -9.19
C TYR A 177 19.13 20.01 -8.03
N ARG A 178 18.71 21.24 -7.71
CA ARG A 178 17.76 21.52 -6.63
C ARG A 178 16.47 22.09 -7.21
N ILE A 179 15.35 21.70 -6.62
CA ILE A 179 14.05 22.32 -6.89
C ILE A 179 13.52 22.88 -5.58
N ARG A 180 13.21 24.19 -5.55
CA ARG A 180 12.63 24.84 -4.37
C ARG A 180 11.11 24.82 -4.41
N ALA A 181 10.49 24.56 -3.26
CA ALA A 181 9.04 24.50 -3.10
C ALA A 181 8.61 25.09 -1.75
N ARG A 182 7.34 25.52 -1.66
CA ARG A 182 6.75 25.94 -0.38
C ARG A 182 6.34 24.74 0.46
N HIS A 183 5.84 23.70 -0.19
CA HIS A 183 5.49 22.43 0.43
C HIS A 183 6.16 21.28 -0.33
N THR A 184 6.83 20.40 0.41
CA THR A 184 7.47 19.20 -0.12
C THR A 184 6.70 17.97 0.35
N VAL A 185 6.43 17.03 -0.54
CA VAL A 185 5.66 15.82 -0.24
C VAL A 185 6.44 14.59 -0.66
N LEU A 186 6.56 13.64 0.26
CA LEU A 186 7.17 12.33 0.06
C LEU A 186 6.07 11.26 -0.10
N ALA A 187 5.98 10.67 -1.29
CA ALA A 187 4.99 9.65 -1.63
C ALA A 187 5.65 8.51 -2.43
N GLY A 188 6.83 8.08 -1.96
CA GLY A 188 7.72 7.13 -2.63
C GLY A 188 7.31 5.65 -2.55
N GLY A 189 6.21 5.33 -1.87
CA GLY A 189 5.80 3.96 -1.59
C GLY A 189 6.58 3.31 -0.43
N GLY A 190 6.46 1.99 -0.31
CA GLY A 190 7.12 1.21 0.73
C GLY A 190 8.57 0.82 0.42
N LEU A 191 9.09 -0.11 1.23
CA LEU A 191 10.48 -0.57 1.20
C LEU A 191 10.64 -2.05 0.82
N GLY A 192 9.67 -2.60 0.09
CA GLY A 192 9.59 -4.05 -0.14
C GLY A 192 10.80 -4.69 -0.80
N GLN A 193 11.57 -3.94 -1.59
CA GLN A 193 12.75 -4.44 -2.30
C GLN A 193 13.98 -4.69 -1.41
N ILE A 194 13.89 -4.46 -0.10
CA ILE A 194 14.92 -4.95 0.85
C ILE A 194 14.79 -6.47 1.10
N TYR A 195 13.63 -7.06 0.79
CA TYR A 195 13.35 -8.48 1.00
C TYR A 195 13.69 -9.31 -0.24
N ALA A 196 14.04 -10.59 -0.04
CA ALA A 196 14.40 -11.48 -1.14
C ALA A 196 13.23 -11.77 -2.08
N ALA A 197 12.02 -11.86 -1.54
CA ALA A 197 10.78 -12.06 -2.29
C ALA A 197 9.73 -11.03 -1.87
N THR A 198 9.31 -10.21 -2.83
CA THR A 198 8.32 -9.16 -2.63
C THR A 198 7.33 -9.12 -3.79
N THR A 199 6.12 -8.65 -3.53
CA THR A 199 5.10 -8.33 -4.56
C THR A 199 5.16 -6.88 -5.02
N THR A 200 6.02 -6.07 -4.42
CA THR A 200 6.22 -4.67 -4.79
C THR A 200 7.12 -4.56 -6.03
N PRO A 201 6.95 -3.54 -6.88
CA PRO A 201 7.85 -3.27 -8.01
C PRO A 201 9.29 -2.98 -7.57
N PRO A 202 10.28 -3.10 -8.48
CA PRO A 202 11.70 -2.78 -8.22
C PRO A 202 11.96 -1.37 -7.68
N GLU A 203 11.03 -0.44 -7.91
CA GLU A 203 11.14 0.95 -7.48
C GLU A 203 10.84 1.15 -5.99
N CYS A 204 10.22 0.18 -5.30
CA CYS A 204 9.86 0.27 -3.88
C CYS A 204 11.06 -0.01 -2.96
N THR A 205 12.04 0.89 -2.98
CA THR A 205 13.33 0.77 -2.29
C THR A 205 13.44 1.56 -0.99
N GLY A 206 12.34 2.17 -0.51
CA GLY A 206 12.34 2.94 0.74
C GLY A 206 13.04 4.31 0.66
N ASP A 207 13.26 4.85 -0.55
CA ASP A 207 14.01 6.09 -0.77
C ASP A 207 13.46 7.26 0.05
N ALA A 208 12.12 7.40 0.07
CA ALA A 208 11.44 8.47 0.77
C ALA A 208 11.57 8.36 2.30
N ILE A 209 11.49 7.15 2.85
CA ILE A 209 11.72 6.89 4.28
C ILE A 209 13.17 7.27 4.63
N ALA A 210 14.14 6.87 3.79
CA ALA A 210 15.54 7.18 4.00
C ALA A 210 15.84 8.70 3.92
N MET A 211 15.20 9.41 2.98
CA MET A 211 15.29 10.88 2.89
C MET A 211 14.76 11.57 4.14
N ALA A 212 13.63 11.09 4.67
CA ALA A 212 13.03 11.66 5.87
C ALA A 212 13.89 11.41 7.13
N ILE A 213 14.48 10.21 7.26
CA ILE A 213 15.46 9.92 8.33
C ILE A 213 16.62 10.90 8.27
N ARG A 214 17.23 11.10 7.09
CA ARG A 214 18.34 12.05 6.93
C ARG A 214 17.94 13.50 7.19
N ALA A 215 16.67 13.83 6.97
CA ALA A 215 16.08 15.14 7.28
C ALA A 215 15.68 15.30 8.77
N GLY A 216 15.87 14.27 9.61
CA GLY A 216 15.55 14.30 11.03
C GLY A 216 14.08 14.09 11.37
N CYS A 217 13.29 13.49 10.46
CA CYS A 217 11.90 13.16 10.74
C CYS A 217 11.77 11.97 11.69
N ALA A 218 10.72 11.97 12.50
CA ALA A 218 10.32 10.80 13.28
C ALA A 218 9.83 9.67 12.36
N ILE A 219 10.24 8.45 12.70
CA ILE A 219 9.89 7.21 12.01
C ILE A 219 9.25 6.27 13.02
N GLU A 220 8.26 5.51 12.60
CA GLU A 220 7.50 4.63 13.48
C GLU A 220 7.19 3.29 12.77
N ASN A 221 7.15 2.21 13.53
CA ASN A 221 6.58 0.91 13.13
C ASN A 221 7.26 0.21 11.92
N LEU A 222 8.53 0.49 11.61
CA LEU A 222 9.23 -0.14 10.47
C LEU A 222 9.46 -1.65 10.64
N GLU A 223 9.36 -2.17 11.86
CA GLU A 223 9.35 -3.59 12.17
C GLU A 223 8.08 -4.31 11.67
N PHE A 224 6.96 -3.58 11.47
CA PHE A 224 5.69 -4.14 11.06
C PHE A 224 5.57 -4.25 9.54
N ILE A 225 6.24 -5.27 9.01
CA ILE A 225 6.19 -5.64 7.60
C ILE A 225 5.15 -6.72 7.35
N GLN A 226 4.18 -6.42 6.48
CA GLN A 226 3.14 -7.37 6.14
C GLN A 226 3.61 -8.30 5.02
N PHE A 227 3.51 -9.59 5.30
CA PHE A 227 3.66 -10.65 4.31
C PHE A 227 2.27 -11.03 3.79
N HIS A 228 2.07 -10.92 2.47
CA HIS A 228 0.86 -11.44 1.86
C HIS A 228 0.95 -12.97 1.81
N PRO A 229 -0.09 -13.72 2.25
CA PRO A 229 0.00 -15.17 2.34
C PRO A 229 0.10 -15.88 0.99
N THR A 230 -0.43 -15.26 -0.07
CA THR A 230 -0.62 -15.91 -1.38
C THR A 230 0.18 -15.24 -2.50
N GLY A 231 1.50 -15.16 -2.37
CA GLY A 231 2.40 -14.88 -3.50
C GLY A 231 2.60 -16.13 -4.34
N LEU A 232 2.59 -16.00 -5.68
CA LEU A 232 2.80 -17.12 -6.59
C LEU A 232 4.19 -17.74 -6.37
N ALA A 233 4.25 -19.02 -6.03
CA ALA A 233 5.49 -19.75 -5.78
C ALA A 233 6.17 -20.18 -7.09
N ARG A 234 6.58 -19.18 -7.86
CA ARG A 234 7.32 -19.30 -9.12
C ARG A 234 8.42 -18.23 -9.17
N PRO A 235 9.42 -18.37 -10.07
CA PRO A 235 10.45 -17.36 -10.23
C PRO A 235 9.84 -15.97 -10.43
N SER A 236 10.38 -14.97 -9.72
CA SER A 236 9.91 -13.60 -9.83
C SER A 236 10.14 -13.05 -11.24
N GLU A 237 9.14 -12.36 -11.78
CA GLU A 237 9.29 -11.59 -13.01
C GLU A 237 9.82 -10.20 -12.65
N ASN A 238 10.98 -9.82 -13.19
CA ASN A 238 11.59 -8.50 -12.97
C ASN A 238 11.72 -8.13 -11.49
N GLY A 239 12.09 -9.08 -10.62
CA GLY A 239 12.24 -8.83 -9.18
C GLY A 239 10.92 -8.68 -8.40
N ARG A 240 9.78 -8.96 -9.04
CA ARG A 240 8.45 -8.95 -8.41
C ARG A 240 7.80 -10.33 -8.46
N THR A 241 7.33 -10.80 -7.31
CA THR A 241 6.47 -11.99 -7.20
C THR A 241 5.05 -11.61 -7.61
N PHE A 242 4.42 -12.40 -8.49
CA PHE A 242 3.03 -12.18 -8.84
C PHE A 242 2.12 -12.45 -7.63
N LEU A 243 1.27 -11.48 -7.31
CA LEU A 243 0.30 -11.59 -6.23
C LEU A 243 -0.92 -12.38 -6.69
N ILE A 244 -1.39 -13.34 -5.89
CA ILE A 244 -2.72 -13.92 -6.04
C ILE A 244 -3.64 -13.23 -5.03
N SER A 245 -4.59 -12.43 -5.52
CA SER A 245 -5.49 -11.61 -4.69
C SER A 245 -6.14 -12.42 -3.56
N GLU A 246 -6.22 -11.79 -2.40
CA GLU A 246 -6.97 -12.30 -1.24
C GLU A 246 -8.45 -12.53 -1.57
N ALA A 247 -9.00 -11.80 -2.54
CA ALA A 247 -10.36 -12.02 -3.05
C ALA A 247 -10.57 -13.46 -3.56
N VAL A 248 -9.53 -14.18 -4.00
CA VAL A 248 -9.64 -15.60 -4.37
C VAL A 248 -10.06 -16.45 -3.17
N ARG A 249 -9.52 -16.18 -1.97
CA ARG A 249 -9.99 -16.81 -0.72
C ARG A 249 -11.37 -16.29 -0.33
N GLY A 250 -11.60 -14.99 -0.49
CA GLY A 250 -12.89 -14.31 -0.29
C GLY A 250 -14.06 -14.96 -1.02
N GLU A 251 -13.81 -15.46 -2.23
CA GLU A 251 -14.79 -16.10 -3.11
C GLU A 251 -14.68 -17.65 -3.09
N GLY A 252 -14.14 -18.23 -2.02
CA GLY A 252 -14.20 -19.68 -1.73
C GLY A 252 -12.94 -20.48 -2.05
N GLY A 253 -11.82 -19.82 -2.31
CA GLY A 253 -10.52 -20.47 -2.49
C GLY A 253 -10.04 -21.11 -1.18
N ILE A 254 -9.57 -22.36 -1.26
CA ILE A 254 -9.17 -23.17 -0.10
C ILE A 254 -7.67 -23.43 -0.12
N LEU A 255 -7.04 -23.31 1.05
CA LEU A 255 -5.61 -23.61 1.21
C LEU A 255 -5.42 -25.07 1.64
N THR A 256 -4.55 -25.79 0.93
CA THR A 256 -4.18 -27.17 1.26
C THR A 256 -2.66 -27.37 1.29
N ASN A 257 -2.18 -28.18 2.23
CA ASN A 257 -0.76 -28.53 2.34
C ASN A 257 -0.37 -29.61 1.31
N GLN A 258 0.88 -30.08 1.34
CA GLN A 258 1.39 -31.09 0.41
C GLN A 258 0.62 -32.44 0.46
N SER A 259 -0.04 -32.78 1.57
CA SER A 259 -0.86 -34.00 1.69
C SER A 259 -2.28 -33.84 1.14
N GLY A 260 -2.66 -32.62 0.71
CA GLY A 260 -4.01 -32.28 0.26
C GLY A 260 -4.97 -31.93 1.40
N GLU A 261 -4.49 -31.80 2.63
CA GLU A 261 -5.29 -31.46 3.79
C GLU A 261 -5.59 -29.95 3.85
N ARG A 262 -6.85 -29.60 4.12
CA ARG A 262 -7.26 -28.22 4.42
C ARG A 262 -6.84 -27.86 5.85
N PHE A 263 -5.69 -27.21 5.99
CA PHE A 263 -5.04 -26.98 7.29
C PHE A 263 -5.54 -25.75 8.05
N MET A 264 -6.05 -24.71 7.37
CA MET A 264 -6.40 -23.44 8.02
C MET A 264 -7.35 -23.55 9.23
N PRO A 265 -8.37 -24.44 9.22
CA PRO A 265 -9.23 -24.66 10.40
C PRO A 265 -8.49 -25.11 11.67
N HIS A 266 -7.27 -25.66 11.55
CA HIS A 266 -6.43 -26.04 12.70
C HIS A 266 -5.73 -24.84 13.34
N TYR A 267 -5.60 -23.72 12.61
CA TYR A 267 -4.90 -22.52 13.06
C TYR A 267 -5.84 -21.42 13.52
N ASP A 268 -6.98 -21.23 12.84
CA ASP A 268 -7.95 -20.19 13.18
C ASP A 268 -9.37 -20.59 12.75
N ARG A 269 -10.37 -20.31 13.60
CA ARG A 269 -11.79 -20.56 13.32
C ARG A 269 -12.31 -19.86 12.05
N ARG A 270 -11.70 -18.74 11.66
CA ARG A 270 -12.01 -17.97 10.44
C ARG A 270 -11.44 -18.62 9.18
N ALA A 271 -10.60 -19.65 9.34
CA ALA A 271 -9.93 -20.39 8.27
C ALA A 271 -9.27 -19.44 7.26
N GLU A 272 -9.52 -19.60 5.95
CA GLU A 272 -8.88 -18.81 4.89
C GLU A 272 -9.21 -17.30 4.94
N LEU A 273 -10.17 -16.87 5.74
CA LEU A 273 -10.52 -15.46 5.95
C LEU A 273 -9.95 -14.85 7.24
N ALA A 274 -9.08 -15.58 7.94
CA ALA A 274 -8.30 -15.02 9.03
C ALA A 274 -7.40 -13.85 8.54
N PRO A 275 -6.99 -12.93 9.43
CA PRO A 275 -5.99 -11.90 9.14
C PRO A 275 -4.72 -12.43 8.47
N ARG A 276 -4.09 -11.59 7.64
CA ARG A 276 -2.96 -11.97 6.79
C ARG A 276 -1.78 -12.54 7.56
N ASP A 277 -1.45 -11.96 8.70
CA ASP A 277 -0.35 -12.40 9.55
C ASP A 277 -0.59 -13.82 10.10
N ILE A 278 -1.83 -14.15 10.48
CA ILE A 278 -2.23 -15.51 10.90
C ILE A 278 -2.10 -16.49 9.74
N VAL A 279 -2.67 -16.17 8.57
CA VAL A 279 -2.60 -17.06 7.39
C VAL A 279 -1.15 -17.25 6.93
N ALA A 280 -0.35 -16.18 6.91
CA ALA A 280 1.05 -16.25 6.52
C ALA A 280 1.88 -17.12 7.48
N ARG A 281 1.68 -16.99 8.80
CA ARG A 281 2.32 -17.86 9.81
C ARG A 281 1.86 -19.31 9.69
N ALA A 282 0.57 -19.56 9.43
CA ALA A 282 0.05 -20.90 9.21
C ALA A 282 0.69 -21.56 7.98
N ILE A 283 0.79 -20.83 6.85
CA ILE A 283 1.47 -21.33 5.65
C ILE A 283 2.95 -21.62 5.95
N ALA A 284 3.66 -20.71 6.62
CA ALA A 284 5.06 -20.92 6.99
C ALA A 284 5.24 -22.20 7.84
N ALA A 285 4.38 -22.38 8.84
CA ALA A 285 4.37 -23.57 9.71
C ALA A 285 4.08 -24.86 8.93
N GLU A 286 3.18 -24.84 7.95
CA GLU A 286 2.93 -25.99 7.08
C GLU A 286 4.12 -26.27 6.15
N THR A 287 4.69 -25.25 5.50
CA THR A 287 5.84 -25.42 4.61
C THR A 287 7.06 -26.00 5.32
N ALA A 288 7.25 -25.70 6.61
CA ALA A 288 8.33 -26.25 7.42
C ALA A 288 8.18 -27.77 7.70
N LYS A 289 6.98 -28.33 7.55
CA LYS A 289 6.68 -29.77 7.80
C LYS A 289 6.75 -30.62 6.54
N GLN A 290 7.02 -30.02 5.38
CA GLN A 290 6.90 -30.68 4.08
C GLN A 290 8.13 -30.40 3.20
N THR A 291 8.21 -31.09 2.05
CA THR A 291 9.35 -30.95 1.14
C THR A 291 9.22 -29.76 0.19
N GLN A 292 7.99 -29.29 -0.07
CA GLN A 292 7.72 -28.16 -0.94
C GLN A 292 7.73 -26.85 -0.14
N ASP A 293 8.32 -25.80 -0.68
CA ASP A 293 8.37 -24.46 -0.08
C ASP A 293 7.10 -23.63 -0.33
N PHE A 294 6.00 -24.28 -0.73
CA PHE A 294 4.72 -23.67 -1.04
C PHE A 294 3.55 -24.56 -0.61
N VAL A 295 2.38 -23.96 -0.43
CA VAL A 295 1.10 -24.66 -0.28
C VAL A 295 0.24 -24.43 -1.52
N SER A 296 -0.90 -25.11 -1.63
CA SER A 296 -1.82 -24.97 -2.76
C SER A 296 -3.03 -24.12 -2.39
N LEU A 297 -3.40 -23.16 -3.26
CA LEU A 297 -4.66 -22.41 -3.19
C LEU A 297 -5.59 -22.87 -4.32
N ASP A 298 -6.69 -23.50 -3.96
CA ASP A 298 -7.62 -24.10 -4.91
C ASP A 298 -8.96 -23.35 -4.98
N ILE A 299 -9.27 -22.78 -6.15
CA ILE A 299 -10.55 -22.13 -6.48
C ILE A 299 -11.35 -22.94 -7.53
N SER A 300 -10.85 -24.10 -7.96
CA SER A 300 -11.44 -24.91 -9.04
C SER A 300 -12.84 -25.46 -8.72
N ARG A 301 -13.25 -25.42 -7.45
CA ARG A 301 -14.62 -25.74 -7.01
C ARG A 301 -15.65 -24.70 -7.45
N GLN A 302 -15.23 -23.48 -7.77
CA GLN A 302 -16.12 -22.47 -8.35
C GLN A 302 -16.34 -22.73 -9.85
N PRO A 303 -17.51 -22.35 -10.41
CA PRO A 303 -17.75 -22.49 -11.84
C PRO A 303 -16.68 -21.76 -12.67
N ALA A 304 -16.16 -22.39 -13.74
CA ALA A 304 -15.10 -21.80 -14.56
C ALA A 304 -15.47 -20.41 -15.12
N ALA A 305 -16.75 -20.20 -15.48
CA ALA A 305 -17.25 -18.90 -15.92
C ALA A 305 -17.21 -17.83 -14.82
N PHE A 306 -17.45 -18.22 -13.56
CA PHE A 306 -17.31 -17.33 -12.41
C PHE A 306 -15.85 -16.92 -12.23
N VAL A 307 -14.92 -17.89 -12.24
CA VAL A 307 -13.49 -17.62 -12.04
C VAL A 307 -12.93 -16.71 -13.14
N ARG A 308 -13.24 -16.98 -14.41
CA ARG A 308 -12.78 -16.16 -15.54
C ARG A 308 -13.34 -14.74 -15.53
N ARG A 309 -14.55 -14.55 -14.96
CA ARG A 309 -15.18 -13.23 -14.85
C ARG A 309 -14.58 -12.39 -13.71
N HIS A 310 -14.38 -12.99 -12.54
CA HIS A 310 -13.91 -12.25 -11.36
C HIS A 310 -12.39 -12.12 -11.28
N PHE A 311 -11.66 -13.10 -11.84
CA PHE A 311 -10.19 -13.14 -11.78
C PHE A 311 -9.53 -13.26 -13.17
N PRO A 312 -9.91 -12.40 -14.15
CA PRO A 312 -9.41 -12.51 -15.52
C PRO A 312 -7.89 -12.28 -15.61
N SER A 313 -7.33 -11.38 -14.79
CA SER A 313 -5.90 -11.07 -14.81
C SER A 313 -5.08 -12.19 -14.20
N ILE A 314 -5.53 -12.73 -13.06
CA ILE A 314 -4.90 -13.89 -12.40
C ILE A 314 -5.00 -15.13 -13.31
N HIS A 315 -6.18 -15.43 -13.87
CA HIS A 315 -6.36 -16.56 -14.79
C HIS A 315 -5.43 -16.45 -15.99
N ARG A 316 -5.39 -15.29 -16.64
CA ARG A 316 -4.50 -15.02 -17.79
C ARG A 316 -3.04 -15.19 -17.42
N HIS A 317 -2.58 -14.61 -16.30
CA HIS A 317 -1.19 -14.70 -15.87
C HIS A 317 -0.79 -16.16 -15.58
N CYS A 318 -1.56 -16.87 -14.75
CA CYS A 318 -1.29 -18.27 -14.43
C CYS A 318 -1.30 -19.17 -15.67
N LEU A 319 -2.24 -18.95 -16.59
CA LEU A 319 -2.32 -19.73 -17.82
C LEU A 319 -1.16 -19.44 -18.76
N SER A 320 -0.84 -18.17 -19.00
CA SER A 320 0.18 -17.78 -19.99
C SER A 320 1.61 -17.98 -19.50
N GLN A 321 1.88 -17.69 -18.21
CA GLN A 321 3.24 -17.72 -17.65
C GLN A 321 3.58 -19.06 -17.00
N CYS A 322 2.58 -19.82 -16.56
CA CYS A 322 2.80 -21.07 -15.83
C CYS A 322 2.16 -22.31 -16.48
N GLY A 323 1.36 -22.14 -17.55
CA GLY A 323 0.57 -23.24 -18.11
C GLY A 323 -0.48 -23.79 -17.12
N LEU A 324 -0.91 -22.98 -16.15
CA LEU A 324 -1.78 -23.38 -15.05
C LEU A 324 -3.19 -22.82 -15.25
N ASP A 325 -4.17 -23.69 -15.52
CA ASP A 325 -5.59 -23.28 -15.59
C ASP A 325 -6.21 -23.32 -14.19
N ILE A 326 -6.34 -22.14 -13.56
CA ILE A 326 -6.88 -22.00 -12.20
C ILE A 326 -8.36 -22.42 -12.07
N THR A 327 -9.05 -22.66 -13.20
CA THR A 327 -10.41 -23.25 -13.18
C THR A 327 -10.41 -24.76 -12.95
N ARG A 328 -9.23 -25.38 -12.96
CA ARG A 328 -9.05 -26.85 -12.88
C ARG A 328 -7.92 -27.27 -11.94
N GLN A 329 -6.98 -26.39 -11.66
CA GLN A 329 -5.75 -26.70 -10.95
C GLN A 329 -5.52 -25.70 -9.81
N ALA A 330 -4.98 -26.19 -8.69
CA ALA A 330 -4.60 -25.35 -7.57
C ALA A 330 -3.35 -24.51 -7.87
N ILE A 331 -3.29 -23.31 -7.30
CA ILE A 331 -2.20 -22.35 -7.50
C ILE A 331 -1.13 -22.59 -6.41
N PRO A 332 0.14 -22.79 -6.77
CA PRO A 332 1.20 -22.90 -5.78
C PRO A 332 1.49 -21.52 -5.19
N VAL A 333 1.38 -21.38 -3.87
CA VAL A 333 1.49 -20.08 -3.19
C VAL A 333 2.35 -20.16 -1.93
N ARG A 334 3.03 -19.06 -1.60
CA ARG A 334 3.84 -18.89 -0.39
C ARG A 334 3.77 -17.45 0.14
N PRO A 335 4.07 -17.22 1.43
CA PRO A 335 4.13 -15.88 1.99
C PRO A 335 5.26 -15.07 1.34
N VAL A 336 4.99 -13.80 1.05
CA VAL A 336 5.95 -12.88 0.43
C VAL A 336 5.75 -11.47 0.96
N GLN A 337 6.81 -10.68 1.04
CA GLN A 337 6.68 -9.29 1.49
C GLN A 337 5.72 -8.53 0.55
N HIS A 338 4.86 -7.70 1.14
CA HIS A 338 3.83 -7.00 0.39
C HIS A 338 3.59 -5.55 0.77
N TYR A 339 3.59 -5.22 2.07
CA TYR A 339 3.25 -3.87 2.52
C TYR A 339 4.08 -3.45 3.73
N THR A 340 4.41 -2.17 3.80
CA THR A 340 5.09 -1.53 4.93
C THR A 340 4.05 -0.84 5.81
N CYS A 341 3.77 -1.34 7.01
CA CYS A 341 2.74 -0.72 7.87
C CYS A 341 3.25 0.53 8.60
N GLY A 342 4.55 0.56 8.92
CA GLY A 342 5.24 1.74 9.41
C GLY A 342 5.80 2.63 8.31
N GLY A 343 6.58 3.63 8.70
CA GLY A 343 7.09 4.65 7.80
C GLY A 343 7.37 5.96 8.52
N ILE A 344 7.29 7.06 7.78
CA ILE A 344 7.44 8.41 8.32
C ILE A 344 6.23 8.74 9.19
N GLN A 345 6.44 9.09 10.45
CA GLN A 345 5.34 9.44 11.34
C GLN A 345 4.61 10.68 10.82
N THR A 346 3.27 10.58 10.74
CA THR A 346 2.42 11.67 10.26
C THR A 346 1.11 11.75 11.02
N ASP A 347 0.52 12.95 11.06
CA ASP A 347 -0.92 13.09 11.36
C ASP A 347 -1.79 12.54 10.20
N PRO A 348 -3.12 12.40 10.37
CA PRO A 348 -4.01 11.91 9.30
C PRO A 348 -4.05 12.78 8.02
N SER A 349 -3.49 13.99 8.06
CA SER A 349 -3.31 14.88 6.89
C SER A 349 -1.92 14.76 6.26
N GLY A 350 -1.09 13.81 6.72
CA GLY A 350 0.23 13.53 6.18
C GLY A 350 1.32 14.50 6.63
N ARG A 351 1.08 15.39 7.60
CA ARG A 351 2.12 16.32 8.10
C ARG A 351 3.15 15.56 8.92
N THR A 352 4.44 15.76 8.64
CA THR A 352 5.52 15.14 9.40
C THR A 352 5.99 16.03 10.56
N SER A 353 6.95 15.53 11.35
CA SER A 353 7.63 16.31 12.39
C SER A 353 8.45 17.50 11.85
N LEU A 354 8.74 17.53 10.54
CA LEU A 354 9.49 18.61 9.89
C LEU A 354 8.50 19.57 9.19
N PRO A 355 8.45 20.86 9.59
CA PRO A 355 7.56 21.83 8.97
C PRO A 355 7.68 21.89 7.44
N GLN A 356 6.55 22.00 6.76
CA GLN A 356 6.41 22.00 5.30
C GLN A 356 6.80 20.71 4.58
N LEU A 357 7.15 19.65 5.32
CA LEU A 357 7.26 18.31 4.77
C LEU A 357 6.00 17.51 5.07
N TYR A 358 5.52 16.81 4.04
CA TYR A 358 4.42 15.86 4.15
C TYR A 358 4.90 14.48 3.71
N ALA A 359 4.31 13.42 4.25
CA ALA A 359 4.45 12.06 3.76
C ALA A 359 3.06 11.45 3.55
N LEU A 360 2.86 10.75 2.43
CA LEU A 360 1.55 10.21 2.05
C LEU A 360 1.64 8.78 1.50
N GLY A 361 0.56 8.02 1.67
CA GLY A 361 0.47 6.62 1.24
C GLY A 361 1.39 5.71 2.05
N GLU A 362 1.85 4.61 1.45
CA GLU A 362 2.66 3.57 2.13
C GLU A 362 3.99 4.07 2.70
N THR A 363 4.49 5.24 2.28
CA THR A 363 5.68 5.84 2.89
C THR A 363 5.42 6.35 4.31
N ALA A 364 4.17 6.68 4.63
CA ALA A 364 3.77 7.28 5.90
C ALA A 364 3.27 6.23 6.90
N CYS A 365 3.49 6.51 8.18
CA CYS A 365 2.84 5.87 9.31
C CYS A 365 1.82 6.86 9.89
N THR A 366 0.55 6.68 9.55
CA THR A 366 -0.57 7.51 10.03
C THR A 366 -1.20 6.99 11.33
N GLY A 367 -0.80 5.79 11.77
CA GLY A 367 -1.47 5.04 12.84
C GLY A 367 -2.66 4.19 12.39
N LEU A 368 -3.07 4.25 11.10
CA LEU A 368 -4.22 3.47 10.59
C LEU A 368 -4.04 1.95 10.71
N HIS A 369 -2.83 1.45 10.43
CA HIS A 369 -2.60 0.00 10.23
C HIS A 369 -2.10 -0.74 11.46
N GLY A 370 -1.60 -0.02 12.47
CA GLY A 370 -0.94 -0.63 13.63
C GLY A 370 0.09 -1.69 13.22
N ALA A 371 0.00 -2.87 13.82
CA ALA A 371 0.94 -3.97 13.56
C ALA A 371 0.64 -4.76 12.28
N ASN A 372 -0.57 -4.64 11.72
CA ASN A 372 -0.99 -5.40 10.56
C ASN A 372 -2.15 -4.72 9.83
N ARG A 373 -1.92 -4.39 8.56
CA ARG A 373 -2.91 -3.74 7.72
C ARG A 373 -4.10 -4.65 7.39
N LEU A 374 -5.33 -4.12 7.55
CA LEU A 374 -6.52 -4.70 6.96
C LEU A 374 -6.51 -4.59 5.43
N ALA A 375 -6.88 -5.68 4.75
CA ALA A 375 -6.94 -5.74 3.29
C ALA A 375 -7.78 -4.58 2.70
N SER A 376 -7.37 -4.06 1.55
CA SER A 376 -8.04 -2.95 0.85
C SER A 376 -8.14 -1.58 1.57
N ASN A 377 -7.56 -1.42 2.77
CA ASN A 377 -7.41 -0.11 3.43
C ASN A 377 -6.28 0.77 2.87
N SER A 378 -5.23 0.22 2.25
CA SER A 378 -4.05 1.01 1.80
C SER A 378 -4.37 1.99 0.66
N LEU A 379 -5.17 1.56 -0.32
CA LEU A 379 -5.61 2.45 -1.40
C LEU A 379 -6.56 3.53 -0.86
N LEU A 380 -7.39 3.20 0.12
CA LEU A 380 -8.25 4.18 0.78
C LEU A 380 -7.40 5.26 1.46
N GLU A 381 -6.43 4.84 2.27
CA GLU A 381 -5.52 5.75 2.96
C GLU A 381 -4.84 6.70 1.98
N CYS A 382 -4.35 6.20 0.84
CA CYS A 382 -3.72 7.02 -0.19
C CYS A 382 -4.66 8.15 -0.67
N VAL A 383 -5.94 7.86 -0.90
CA VAL A 383 -6.89 8.85 -1.42
C VAL A 383 -7.30 9.83 -0.32
N VAL A 384 -7.60 9.32 0.88
CA VAL A 384 -8.08 10.13 2.00
C VAL A 384 -7.00 11.07 2.50
N THR A 385 -5.84 10.55 2.87
CA THR A 385 -4.74 11.35 3.45
C THR A 385 -4.28 12.43 2.46
N ALA A 386 -4.19 12.11 1.16
CA ALA A 386 -3.83 13.07 0.13
C ALA A 386 -4.87 14.20 -0.06
N ARG A 387 -6.16 13.89 0.08
CA ARG A 387 -7.23 14.91 0.04
C ARG A 387 -7.21 15.80 1.28
N LEU A 388 -6.99 15.22 2.46
CA LEU A 388 -6.83 15.98 3.71
C LEU A 388 -5.59 16.88 3.65
N ALA A 389 -4.47 16.36 3.13
CA ALA A 389 -3.24 17.13 2.89
C ALA A 389 -3.48 18.30 1.93
N ALA A 390 -4.19 18.07 0.82
CA ALA A 390 -4.52 19.11 -0.15
C ALA A 390 -5.31 20.26 0.49
N GLN A 391 -6.28 19.93 1.35
CA GLN A 391 -7.05 20.93 2.09
C GLN A 391 -6.15 21.74 3.02
N GLY A 392 -5.32 21.07 3.83
CA GLY A 392 -4.40 21.73 4.76
C GLY A 392 -3.37 22.63 4.05
N ILE A 393 -2.87 22.21 2.88
CA ILE A 393 -1.96 23.00 2.03
C ILE A 393 -2.69 24.22 1.43
N ALA A 394 -3.91 24.04 0.92
CA ALA A 394 -4.69 25.12 0.32
C ALA A 394 -5.10 26.21 1.34
N ASP A 395 -5.40 25.81 2.57
CA ASP A 395 -5.78 26.72 3.65
C ASP A 395 -4.59 27.47 4.28
N GLY A 396 -3.36 27.16 3.85
CA GLY A 396 -2.15 27.85 4.32
C GLY A 396 -1.82 27.58 5.80
N GLN A 397 -2.35 26.49 6.38
CA GLN A 397 -2.09 26.14 7.77
C GLN A 397 -0.63 25.70 7.95
N ALA A 398 0.18 26.55 8.58
CA ALA A 398 1.48 26.16 9.13
C ALA A 398 1.26 25.41 10.45
N PHE A 399 1.89 24.26 10.62
CA PHE A 399 1.76 23.45 11.84
C PHE A 399 2.91 23.73 12.82
N GLN A 400 2.58 23.81 14.11
CA GLN A 400 3.52 23.71 15.24
C GLN A 400 3.30 22.36 15.92
N ILE A 401 4.37 21.60 16.13
CA ILE A 401 4.33 20.33 16.87
C ILE A 401 5.05 20.56 18.19
N GLU A 402 4.43 20.11 19.28
CA GLU A 402 5.14 19.87 20.53
C GLU A 402 6.24 18.82 20.28
N PRO A 403 7.50 19.07 20.64
CA PRO A 403 8.58 18.11 20.42
C PRO A 403 8.22 16.73 20.99
N PHE A 404 8.28 15.68 20.17
CA PHE A 404 8.19 14.32 20.68
C PHE A 404 9.40 14.06 21.58
N GLN A 405 9.15 14.00 22.90
CA GLN A 405 10.13 13.52 23.86
C GLN A 405 10.15 12.00 23.77
N ARG A 406 11.18 11.46 23.12
CA ARG A 406 11.50 10.03 23.16
C ARG A 406 11.51 9.60 24.64
N PRO A 407 10.71 8.60 25.05
CA PRO A 407 10.86 8.01 26.37
C PRO A 407 12.33 7.62 26.54
N SER A 408 12.95 8.01 27.65
CA SER A 408 14.35 7.66 27.92
C SER A 408 14.48 6.14 27.89
N GLU A 409 15.12 5.60 26.85
CA GLU A 409 15.45 4.20 26.76
C GLU A 409 16.32 3.83 27.98
N SER A 410 15.77 2.99 28.84
CA SER A 410 16.53 2.33 29.90
C SER A 410 17.36 1.24 29.21
N PRO A 411 18.70 1.21 29.29
CA PRO A 411 19.54 0.27 28.53
C PRO A 411 19.45 -1.21 28.95
N SER A 412 18.33 -1.65 29.54
CA SER A 412 18.25 -2.98 30.16
C SER A 412 16.85 -3.56 30.09
N ALA A 413 16.45 -4.05 28.91
CA ALA A 413 15.50 -5.16 28.74
C ALA A 413 15.36 -5.56 27.26
N GLU A 414 16.46 -5.81 26.55
CA GLU A 414 16.40 -6.64 25.34
C GLU A 414 16.82 -8.05 25.72
N THR A 415 15.84 -8.87 26.06
CA THR A 415 15.99 -10.32 26.10
C THR A 415 14.66 -10.96 25.71
N ASP A 416 14.70 -11.71 24.61
CA ASP A 416 13.78 -12.79 24.20
C ASP A 416 12.31 -12.47 23.94
N ILE A 417 12.01 -11.74 22.86
CA ILE A 417 10.67 -11.78 22.22
C ILE A 417 10.71 -12.11 20.71
N PHE A 418 11.88 -12.22 20.07
CA PHE A 418 11.95 -12.51 18.63
C PHE A 418 12.35 -13.96 18.34
N SER A 419 11.41 -14.76 17.84
CA SER A 419 11.75 -15.94 17.04
C SER A 419 12.43 -15.43 15.75
N ASN A 420 13.74 -15.67 15.66
CA ASN A 420 14.62 -15.30 14.55
C ASN A 420 14.30 -15.99 13.22
N ASP A 421 13.27 -16.84 13.15
CA ASP A 421 13.08 -17.77 12.03
C ASP A 421 12.42 -17.12 10.82
N LEU A 422 11.51 -16.14 10.98
CA LEU A 422 10.81 -15.54 9.84
C LEU A 422 11.63 -14.47 9.11
N GLN A 423 12.24 -13.52 9.81
CA GLN A 423 13.04 -12.47 9.18
C GLN A 423 14.31 -13.03 8.50
N ASN A 424 14.99 -14.00 9.10
CA ASN A 424 16.19 -14.59 8.50
C ASN A 424 15.86 -15.49 7.30
N THR A 425 14.70 -16.13 7.27
CA THR A 425 14.26 -16.96 6.14
C THR A 425 13.95 -16.12 4.88
N PHE A 426 13.55 -14.85 5.03
CA PHE A 426 13.13 -13.99 3.91
C PHE A 426 14.08 -12.84 3.55
N SER A 427 15.18 -12.67 4.29
CA SER A 427 16.23 -11.69 4.00
C SER A 427 17.15 -12.17 2.87
N ARG A 428 17.63 -11.25 2.02
CA ARG A 428 18.71 -11.58 1.08
C ARG A 428 20.00 -11.88 1.88
N PRO A 429 20.83 -12.84 1.45
CA PRO A 429 22.23 -12.81 1.83
C PRO A 429 22.80 -11.46 1.43
N VAL A 430 23.41 -10.74 2.37
CA VAL A 430 24.21 -9.56 2.07
C VAL A 430 25.21 -10.00 1.01
N LEU A 431 25.11 -9.42 -0.20
CA LEU A 431 26.13 -9.60 -1.23
C LEU A 431 27.46 -9.15 -0.61
N GLN A 432 28.38 -10.10 -0.40
CA GLN A 432 29.77 -9.82 -0.05
C GLN A 432 30.46 -9.11 -1.20
#